data_AF-A0A917CFM1-F1
#
_entry.id   AF-A0A917CFM1-F1
#
_cell.length_a   1.000
_cell.length_b   1.000
_cell.length_c   1.000
_cell.angle_alpha   90.00
_cell.angle_beta   90.00
_cell.angle_gamma   90.00
#
_symmetry.space_group_name_H-M   'P 1'
#
loop_
_entity.id
_entity.type
_entity.pdbx_description
1 polymer ?
#
loop_
_entity_poly.entity_id
_entity_poly.type
_entity_poly.pdbx_seq_one_letter_code
_entity_poly.pdbx_strand_id
1 'polypeptide(L)'
;MRGFFRHLWAMRGSFLAAIGAVVLAIVSFGYSSFLVYLPASPVLRLFWPPIWQAKGPWLWPVLVAAGILWPVSFLAAGILDEILKSRGRSRGLRRLAYVAVLWLGAVAAWGFLLHVNAAPDGFRA
;
A
#
# COMPACT_ATOMS: atom_id res chain seq x y z
N MET A 1 22.02 -10.07 -39.32
CA MET A 1 20.67 -9.52 -39.02
C MET A 1 19.59 -10.58 -38.75
N ARG A 2 19.56 -11.75 -39.42
CA ARG A 2 18.53 -12.80 -39.19
C ARG A 2 18.53 -13.45 -37.79
N GLY A 3 19.68 -13.50 -37.10
CA GLY A 3 19.79 -14.06 -35.74
C GLY A 3 19.07 -13.23 -34.67
N PHE A 4 19.12 -11.89 -34.78
CA PHE A 4 18.49 -10.96 -33.84
C PHE A 4 16.96 -11.11 -33.79
N PHE A 5 16.33 -11.26 -34.97
CA PHE A 5 14.88 -11.50 -35.06
C PHE A 5 14.45 -12.83 -34.46
N ARG A 6 15.29 -13.87 -34.54
CA ARG A 6 15.02 -15.17 -33.91
C ARG A 6 15.10 -15.10 -32.38
N HIS A 7 16.05 -14.33 -31.83
CA HIS A 7 16.16 -14.10 -30.39
C HIS A 7 15.00 -13.25 -29.86
N LEU A 8 14.59 -12.19 -30.55
CA LEU A 8 13.41 -11.41 -30.20
C LEU A 8 12.13 -12.26 -30.22
N TRP A 9 11.99 -13.17 -31.20
CA TRP A 9 10.83 -14.07 -31.28
C TRP A 9 10.81 -15.09 -30.13
N ALA A 10 11.99 -15.60 -29.73
CA ALA A 10 12.12 -16.49 -28.58
C ALA A 10 11.81 -15.79 -27.24
N MET A 11 12.13 -14.49 -27.11
CA MET A 11 11.86 -13.70 -25.90
C MET A 11 10.41 -13.26 -25.71
N ARG A 12 9.53 -13.48 -26.70
CA ARG A 12 8.11 -13.05 -26.60
C ARG A 12 7.39 -13.66 -25.42
N GLY A 13 7.65 -14.93 -25.13
CA GLY A 13 7.11 -15.61 -23.96
C GLY A 13 7.55 -14.93 -22.65
N SER A 14 8.85 -14.63 -22.52
CA SER A 14 9.40 -13.93 -21.36
C SER A 14 8.89 -12.49 -21.24
N PHE A 15 8.71 -11.79 -22.36
CA PHE A 15 8.16 -10.43 -22.37
C PHE A 15 6.69 -10.41 -21.94
N LEU A 16 5.88 -11.34 -22.45
CA LEU A 16 4.49 -11.50 -22.01
C LEU A 16 4.41 -11.87 -20.53
N ALA A 17 5.28 -12.77 -20.06
CA ALA A 17 5.36 -13.12 -18.64
C ALA A 17 5.76 -11.91 -17.77
N ALA A 18 6.69 -11.08 -18.24
CA ALA A 18 7.11 -9.86 -17.54
C ALA A 18 5.96 -8.84 -17.43
N ILE A 19 5.23 -8.58 -18.52
CA ILE A 19 4.03 -7.73 -18.49
C ILE A 19 2.99 -8.30 -17.53
N GLY A 20 2.74 -9.61 -17.61
CA GLY A 20 1.81 -10.30 -16.72
C GLY A 20 2.19 -10.13 -15.25
N ALA A 21 3.47 -10.27 -14.91
CA ALA A 21 3.98 -10.08 -13.57
C ALA A 21 3.80 -8.64 -13.07
N VAL A 22 4.05 -7.64 -13.92
CA VAL A 22 3.84 -6.22 -13.57
C VAL A 22 2.36 -5.92 -13.30
N VAL A 23 1.47 -6.38 -14.18
CA VAL A 23 0.02 -6.22 -13.99
C VAL A 23 -0.42 -6.90 -12.69
N LEU A 24 0.05 -8.13 -12.45
CA LEU A 24 -0.27 -8.87 -11.24
C LEU A 24 0.21 -8.13 -9.99
N ALA A 25 1.43 -7.58 -9.99
CA ALA A 25 1.96 -6.80 -8.89
C ALA A 25 1.09 -5.56 -8.59
N ILE A 26 0.74 -4.78 -9.62
CA ILE A 26 -0.14 -3.60 -9.48
C ILE A 26 -1.49 -3.99 -8.87
N VAL A 27 -2.09 -5.08 -9.36
CA VAL A 27 -3.34 -5.62 -8.84
C VAL A 27 -3.20 -6.06 -7.38
N SER A 28 -2.13 -6.80 -7.05
CA SER A 28 -1.85 -7.23 -5.68
C SER A 28 -1.66 -6.05 -4.73
N PHE A 29 -0.95 -4.98 -5.14
CA PHE A 29 -0.81 -3.76 -4.34
C PHE A 29 -2.14 -3.04 -4.13
N GLY A 30 -2.98 -2.96 -5.16
CA GLY A 30 -4.30 -2.35 -5.06
C GLY A 30 -5.19 -3.09 -4.05
N TYR A 31 -5.27 -4.41 -4.13
CA TYR A 31 -6.08 -5.21 -3.21
C TYR A 31 -5.52 -5.28 -1.79
N SER A 32 -4.19 -5.40 -1.63
CA SER A 32 -3.58 -5.42 -0.29
C SER A 32 -3.79 -4.09 0.45
N SER A 33 -3.75 -2.98 -0.28
CA SER A 33 -4.05 -1.66 0.23
C SER A 33 -5.49 -1.53 0.76
N PHE A 34 -6.47 -2.17 0.10
CA PHE A 34 -7.84 -2.27 0.59
C PHE A 34 -7.92 -2.99 1.96
N LEU A 35 -7.15 -4.07 2.14
CA LEU A 35 -7.08 -4.77 3.43
C LEU A 35 -6.49 -3.90 4.54
N VAL A 36 -5.53 -3.04 4.20
CA VAL A 36 -4.92 -2.06 5.11
C VAL A 36 -5.88 -0.91 5.43
N TYR A 37 -6.72 -0.51 4.48
CA TYR A 37 -7.74 0.53 4.69
C TYR A 37 -8.77 0.12 5.75
N LEU A 38 -9.24 -1.12 5.74
CA LEU A 38 -10.29 -1.59 6.65
C LEU A 38 -10.01 -1.25 8.14
N PRO A 39 -8.85 -1.61 8.73
CA PRO A 39 -8.52 -1.27 10.12
C PRO A 39 -8.23 0.22 10.33
N ALA A 40 -7.80 0.95 9.30
CA ALA A 40 -7.61 2.41 9.38
C ALA A 40 -8.93 3.19 9.26
N SER A 41 -9.95 2.57 8.67
CA SER A 41 -11.21 3.22 8.30
C SER A 41 -11.98 3.89 9.44
N PRO A 42 -11.98 3.40 10.70
CA PRO A 42 -12.67 4.09 11.79
C PRO A 42 -12.16 5.51 12.03
N VAL A 43 -10.86 5.77 11.82
CA VAL A 43 -10.27 7.11 11.95
C VAL A 43 -10.47 7.92 10.68
N LEU A 44 -10.21 7.31 9.52
CA LEU A 44 -10.33 8.01 8.23
C LEU A 44 -11.75 8.50 7.94
N ARG A 45 -12.77 7.74 8.38
CA ARG A 45 -14.18 8.11 8.19
C ARG A 45 -14.64 9.34 8.98
N LEU A 46 -13.84 9.82 9.94
CA LEU A 46 -14.11 11.08 10.61
C LEU A 46 -13.92 12.28 9.68
N PHE A 47 -13.18 12.12 8.58
CA PHE A 47 -12.77 13.19 7.68
C PHE A 47 -13.23 12.97 6.23
N TRP A 48 -13.33 11.71 5.77
CA TRP A 48 -13.73 11.37 4.41
C TRP A 48 -14.89 10.37 4.37
N PRO A 49 -15.72 10.38 3.31
CA PRO A 49 -16.71 9.33 3.10
C PRO A 49 -16.06 7.93 3.04
N PRO A 50 -16.84 6.86 3.20
CA PRO A 50 -16.30 5.52 3.01
C PRO A 50 -15.76 5.29 1.60
N ILE A 51 -14.59 4.64 1.47
CA ILE A 51 -13.92 4.41 0.19
C ILE A 51 -14.76 3.67 -0.87
N TRP A 52 -15.77 2.87 -0.49
CA TRP A 52 -16.66 2.22 -1.46
C TRP A 52 -17.60 3.19 -2.18
N GLN A 53 -17.72 4.42 -1.68
CA GLN A 53 -18.39 5.51 -2.37
C GLN A 53 -17.44 6.25 -3.32
N ALA A 54 -16.12 6.05 -3.18
CA ALA A 54 -15.13 6.62 -4.05
C ALA A 54 -15.25 6.05 -5.46
N LYS A 55 -15.31 6.94 -6.44
CA LYS A 55 -15.31 6.60 -7.86
C LYS A 55 -14.42 7.58 -8.59
N GLY A 56 -13.75 7.10 -9.64
CA GLY A 56 -12.93 7.93 -10.50
C GLY A 56 -11.59 7.29 -10.85
N PRO A 57 -10.91 7.83 -11.89
CA PRO A 57 -9.64 7.29 -12.39
C PRO A 57 -8.50 7.38 -11.38
N TRP A 58 -8.61 8.24 -10.37
CA TRP A 58 -7.59 8.49 -9.35
C TRP A 58 -7.58 7.44 -8.22
N LEU A 59 -8.69 6.71 -8.02
CA LEU A 59 -8.83 5.76 -6.91
C LEU A 59 -7.80 4.63 -7.00
N TRP A 60 -7.59 4.09 -8.19
CA TRP A 60 -6.67 2.98 -8.39
C TRP A 60 -5.20 3.38 -8.17
N PRO A 61 -4.70 4.50 -8.73
CA PRO A 61 -3.40 5.06 -8.34
C PRO A 61 -3.24 5.26 -6.83
N VAL A 62 -4.27 5.77 -6.14
CA VAL A 62 -4.23 5.94 -4.68
C VAL A 62 -4.13 4.60 -3.95
N LEU A 63 -4.89 3.58 -4.37
CA LEU A 63 -4.80 2.23 -3.79
C LEU A 63 -3.38 1.66 -3.92
N VAL A 64 -2.81 1.72 -5.12
CA VAL A 64 -1.45 1.25 -5.40
C VAL A 64 -0.43 2.05 -4.58
N ALA A 65 -0.53 3.38 -4.57
CA ALA A 65 0.37 4.25 -3.82
C ALA A 65 0.30 3.98 -2.31
N ALA A 66 -0.90 3.74 -1.76
CA ALA A 66 -1.05 3.37 -0.35
C ALA A 66 -0.41 2.01 -0.06
N GLY A 67 -0.51 1.04 -0.97
CA GLY A 67 0.16 -0.25 -0.86
C GLY A 67 1.69 -0.17 -0.90
N ILE A 68 2.24 0.84 -1.59
CA ILE A 68 3.68 1.13 -1.65
C ILE A 68 4.15 1.94 -0.44
N LEU A 69 3.36 2.92 0.01
CA LEU A 69 3.74 3.87 1.06
C LEU A 69 3.63 3.25 2.45
N TRP A 70 2.60 2.45 2.70
CA TRP A 70 2.38 1.83 4.02
C TRP A 70 3.56 0.98 4.53
N PRO A 71 4.22 0.14 3.72
CA PRO A 71 5.41 -0.63 4.13
C PRO A 71 6.54 0.19 4.72
N VAL A 72 6.66 1.50 4.44
CA VAL A 72 7.68 2.36 5.06
C VAL A 72 7.55 2.38 6.58
N SER A 73 6.34 2.21 7.11
CA SER A 73 6.09 2.14 8.56
C SER A 73 6.75 0.93 9.25
N PHE A 74 7.11 -0.14 8.50
CA PHE A 74 7.83 -1.29 9.04
C PHE A 74 9.23 -0.91 9.54
N LEU A 75 9.88 0.07 8.90
CA LEU A 75 11.19 0.56 9.35
C LEU A 75 11.08 1.17 10.75
N ALA A 76 10.10 2.06 10.95
CA ALA A 76 9.83 2.66 12.25
C ALA A 76 9.41 1.61 13.29
N ALA A 77 8.56 0.66 12.90
CA ALA A 77 8.10 -0.42 13.78
C ALA A 77 9.26 -1.34 14.20
N GLY A 78 10.17 -1.67 13.29
CA GLY A 78 11.36 -2.48 13.56
C GLY A 78 12.36 -1.78 14.48
N ILE A 79 12.62 -0.48 14.25
CA ILE A 79 13.47 0.33 15.15
C ILE A 79 12.87 0.35 16.55
N LEU A 80 11.56 0.59 16.68
CA LEU A 80 10.88 0.60 17.97
C LEU A 80 10.94 -0.77 18.66
N ASP A 81 10.76 -1.85 17.92
CA ASP A 81 10.82 -3.21 18.45
C ASP A 81 12.21 -3.53 19.04
N GLU A 82 13.29 -3.16 18.34
CA GLU A 82 14.65 -3.38 18.83
C GLU A 82 14.97 -2.51 20.05
N ILE A 83 14.47 -1.27 20.10
CA ILE A 83 14.59 -0.41 21.29
C ILE A 83 13.84 -1.01 22.49
N LEU A 84 12.64 -1.57 22.28
CA LEU A 84 11.87 -2.17 23.36
C LEU A 84 12.51 -3.49 23.82
N LYS A 85 13.08 -4.25 22.89
CA LYS A 85 13.83 -5.47 23.18
C LYS A 85 15.09 -5.19 24.01
N SER A 86 15.88 -4.18 23.64
CA SER A 86 17.08 -3.80 24.40
C SER A 86 16.75 -3.29 25.80
N ARG A 87 15.54 -2.74 25.99
CA ARG A 87 14.98 -2.34 27.30
C ARG A 87 14.34 -3.50 28.10
N GLY A 88 14.49 -4.74 27.65
CA GLY A 88 13.97 -5.92 28.34
C GLY A 88 12.44 -5.99 28.38
N ARG A 89 11.73 -5.32 27.48
CA ARG A 89 10.26 -5.33 27.47
C ARG A 89 9.72 -6.68 26.99
N SER A 90 8.56 -7.05 27.52
CA SER A 90 7.90 -8.31 27.21
C SER A 90 7.53 -8.42 25.73
N ARG A 91 7.49 -9.65 25.21
CA ARG A 91 7.10 -9.94 23.83
C ARG A 91 5.71 -9.41 23.47
N GLY A 92 4.79 -9.41 24.43
CA GLY A 92 3.43 -8.87 24.25
C GLY A 92 3.43 -7.37 24.00
N LEU A 93 4.11 -6.60 24.86
CA LEU A 93 4.19 -5.14 24.71
C LEU A 93 4.86 -4.74 23.39
N ARG A 94 5.93 -5.45 23.02
CA ARG A 94 6.63 -5.26 21.75
C ARG A 94 5.73 -5.47 20.54
N ARG A 95 4.97 -6.57 20.51
CA ARG A 95 4.00 -6.86 19.44
C ARG A 95 2.90 -5.81 19.37
N LEU A 96 2.35 -5.39 20.50
CA LEU A 96 1.33 -4.34 20.55
C LEU A 96 1.87 -3.02 20.01
N ALA A 97 3.07 -2.60 20.44
CA ALA A 97 3.72 -1.39 19.94
C ALA A 97 4.00 -1.48 18.43
N TYR A 98 4.47 -2.63 17.95
CA TYR A 98 4.72 -2.87 16.54
C TYR A 98 3.44 -2.73 15.70
N VAL A 99 2.36 -3.41 16.11
CA VAL A 99 1.05 -3.32 15.45
C VAL A 99 0.50 -1.89 15.51
N ALA A 100 0.65 -1.19 16.63
CA ALA A 100 0.22 0.20 16.76
C ALA A 100 0.96 1.13 15.78
N VAL A 101 2.28 0.97 15.61
CA VAL A 101 3.05 1.75 14.62
C VAL A 101 2.59 1.45 13.20
N LEU A 102 2.38 0.18 12.86
CA LEU A 102 1.88 -0.19 11.53
C LEU A 102 0.48 0.36 11.26
N TRP A 103 -0.39 0.35 12.28
CA TRP A 103 -1.72 0.91 12.19
C TRP A 103 -1.70 2.44 12.02
N LEU A 104 -0.86 3.14 12.80
CA LEU A 104 -0.65 4.58 12.63
C LEU A 104 -0.08 4.90 11.24
N GLY A 105 0.86 4.09 10.75
CA GLY A 105 1.39 4.19 9.40
C GLY A 105 0.31 4.02 8.33
N ALA A 106 -0.64 3.10 8.53
CA ALA A 106 -1.78 2.91 7.63
C ALA A 106 -2.67 4.14 7.59
N VAL A 107 -3.05 4.66 8.77
CA VAL A 107 -3.87 5.87 8.91
C VAL A 107 -3.18 7.07 8.25
N ALA A 108 -1.87 7.25 8.51
CA ALA A 108 -1.11 8.36 7.95
C ALA A 108 -0.97 8.26 6.42
N ALA A 109 -0.61 7.09 5.88
CA ALA A 109 -0.46 6.89 4.45
C ALA A 109 -1.78 7.12 3.69
N TRP A 110 -2.87 6.54 4.19
CA TRP A 110 -4.19 6.74 3.60
C TRP A 110 -4.68 8.17 3.76
N GLY A 111 -4.53 8.77 4.95
CA GLY A 111 -4.95 10.14 5.22
C GLY A 111 -4.22 11.13 4.32
N PHE A 112 -2.90 10.97 4.15
CA PHE A 112 -2.11 11.79 3.23
C PHE A 112 -2.58 11.66 1.78
N LEU A 113 -2.75 10.43 1.28
CA LEU A 113 -3.16 10.21 -0.10
C LEU A 113 -4.58 10.71 -0.37
N LEU A 114 -5.51 10.49 0.57
CA LEU A 114 -6.86 11.04 0.47
C LEU A 114 -6.84 12.57 0.54
N HIS A 115 -6.03 13.17 1.39
CA HIS A 115 -5.92 14.63 1.46
C HIS A 115 -5.40 15.26 0.17
N VAL A 116 -4.44 14.61 -0.49
CA VAL A 116 -3.84 15.12 -1.74
C VAL A 116 -4.73 14.87 -2.96
N ASN A 117 -5.52 13.78 -2.96
CA ASN A 117 -6.25 13.34 -4.16
C ASN A 117 -7.78 13.48 -4.06
N ALA A 118 -8.37 13.53 -2.87
CA ALA A 118 -9.80 13.75 -2.71
C ALA A 118 -10.12 15.24 -2.86
N ALA A 119 -11.19 15.56 -3.59
CA ALA A 119 -11.65 16.94 -3.73
C ALA A 119 -12.16 17.50 -2.38
N PRO A 120 -12.12 18.83 -2.17
CA PRO A 120 -12.51 19.48 -0.91
C PRO A 120 -13.95 19.16 -0.45
N ASP A 121 -14.81 18.82 -1.40
CA ASP A 121 -16.25 18.56 -1.28
C ASP A 121 -16.62 17.05 -1.36
N GLY A 122 -15.63 16.16 -1.33
CA GLY A 122 -15.78 14.70 -1.25
C GLY A 122 -15.35 13.93 -2.51
N PHE A 123 -15.60 12.62 -2.54
CA PHE A 123 -15.31 11.77 -3.70
C PHE A 123 -16.32 12.04 -4.84
N ARG A 124 -16.11 13.07 -5.65
CA ARG A 124 -16.85 13.21 -6.92
C ARG A 124 -16.00 12.74 -8.10
N ALA A 125 -16.72 12.09 -9.02
CA ALA A 125 -16.27 11.46 -10.26
C ALA A 125 -15.81 12.48 -11.30
#